data_AF-A0A7C5HBW5-F1
#
_entry.id   AF-A0A7C5HBW5-F1
#
_cell.length_a   1.000
_cell.length_b   1.000
_cell.length_c   1.000
_cell.angle_alpha   90.00
_cell.angle_beta   90.00
_cell.angle_gamma   90.00
#
_symmetry.space_group_name_H-M   'P 1'
#
loop_
_entity.id
_entity.type
_entity.pdbx_description
1 polymer ?
#
loop_
_entity_poly.entity_id
_entity_poly.type
_entity_poly.pdbx_seq_one_letter_code
_entity_poly.pdbx_strand_id
1 'polypeptide(L)'
;MTDQEARDYAKISYFEALKILNNIEDAKDISQTVVFNLCEKKIKVDKKGKDKYIKKIAVNEALKYAKKRNRTITFASVEHLITDDLLDSSLSSRHEKYDIIQKNIKKLKYFERDLMKNYFNKGCTIKKIAIQRKESFENLKKKIYNLKKDTLAEYYRHAGMIGTKAIINSKLHRNIRNFIISFKLAIKNNTVNKMRIYFGKQLILNQIPNFDFARFHDYNIRLTGRNRFRLIVHYFDSKNEYNCYFLYFTTYYKNRIRITKLPKLPKKITGFKAAEIPLHIKEQLKPGKRGILSISDEKVDELLKDFKPVYER
;
A
#
# COMPACT_ATOMS: atom_id res chain seq x y z
N MET A 1 9.62 23.53 26.91
CA MET A 1 10.55 23.56 25.77
C MET A 1 11.34 24.85 25.91
N THR A 2 12.65 24.82 25.76
CA THR A 2 13.45 26.05 25.84
C THR A 2 13.37 26.82 24.51
N ASP A 3 13.66 28.12 24.53
CA ASP A 3 13.69 28.94 23.30
C ASP A 3 14.71 28.41 22.29
N GLN A 4 15.84 27.87 22.77
CA GLN A 4 16.84 27.25 21.92
C GLN A 4 16.32 25.97 21.26
N GLU A 5 15.63 25.09 22.01
CA GLU A 5 15.00 23.90 21.44
C GLU A 5 13.94 24.26 20.39
N ALA A 6 13.14 25.31 20.64
CA ALA A 6 12.13 25.77 19.71
C ALA A 6 12.74 26.24 18.38
N ARG A 7 13.85 27.00 18.45
CA ARG A 7 14.60 27.47 17.27
C ARG A 7 15.20 26.31 16.48
N ASP A 8 15.77 25.32 17.16
CA ASP A 8 16.33 24.13 16.51
C ASP A 8 15.23 23.34 15.77
N TYR A 9 14.04 23.21 16.36
CA TYR A 9 12.91 22.51 15.74
C TYR A 9 12.30 23.29 14.59
N ALA A 10 12.22 24.61 14.70
CA ALA A 10 11.83 25.47 13.60
C ALA A 10 12.79 25.27 12.41
N LYS A 11 14.10 25.26 12.67
CA LYS A 11 15.12 25.08 11.62
C LYS A 11 15.01 23.73 10.92
N ILE A 12 14.88 22.64 11.68
CA ILE A 12 14.69 21.29 11.11
C ILE A 12 13.40 21.23 10.28
N SER A 13 12.30 21.72 10.83
CA SER A 13 11.00 21.68 10.16
C SER A 13 10.96 22.52 8.88
N TYR A 14 11.58 23.70 8.92
CA TYR A 14 11.73 24.59 7.79
C TYR A 14 12.46 23.91 6.62
N PHE A 15 13.61 23.29 6.87
CA PHE A 15 14.37 22.63 5.81
C PHE A 15 13.62 21.45 5.19
N GLU A 16 12.89 20.66 5.99
CA GLU A 16 12.09 19.56 5.43
C GLU A 16 10.88 20.07 4.64
N ALA A 17 10.19 21.11 5.12
CA ALA A 17 9.09 21.73 4.40
C ALA A 17 9.54 22.39 3.09
N LEU A 18 10.70 23.06 3.10
CA LEU A 18 11.30 23.71 1.93
C LEU A 18 11.61 22.71 0.82
N LYS A 19 12.16 21.53 1.15
CA LYS A 19 12.40 20.46 0.15
C LYS A 19 11.13 20.05 -0.59
N ILE A 20 9.98 20.05 0.11
CA ILE A 20 8.70 19.56 -0.42
C ILE A 20 7.96 20.66 -1.17
N LEU A 21 7.89 21.86 -0.59
CA LEU A 21 7.06 22.98 -1.06
C LEU A 21 7.79 23.88 -2.05
N ASN A 22 9.14 23.87 -2.03
CA ASN A 22 10.01 24.73 -2.84
C ASN A 22 9.58 26.22 -2.81
N ASN A 23 9.07 26.67 -1.66
CA ASN A 23 8.62 28.03 -1.42
C ASN A 23 9.01 28.42 0.01
N ILE A 24 9.69 29.57 0.14
CA ILE A 24 10.29 30.02 1.40
C ILE A 24 9.23 30.39 2.43
N GLU A 25 8.20 31.12 2.02
CA GLU A 25 7.15 31.59 2.92
C GLU A 25 6.27 30.44 3.40
N ASP A 26 5.88 29.55 2.48
CA ASP A 26 5.11 28.36 2.87
C ASP A 26 5.92 27.44 3.80
N ALA A 27 7.24 27.32 3.60
CA ALA A 27 8.10 26.53 4.48
C ALA A 27 8.24 27.15 5.89
N LYS A 28 8.25 28.48 5.99
CA LYS A 28 8.23 29.20 7.27
C LYS A 28 6.92 28.93 8.02
N ASP A 29 5.77 29.06 7.34
CA ASP A 29 4.46 28.81 7.93
C ASP A 29 4.33 27.39 8.48
N ILE A 30 4.82 26.39 7.73
CA ILE A 30 4.86 25.01 8.21
C ILE A 30 5.79 24.86 9.40
N SER A 31 6.97 25.47 9.38
CA SER A 31 7.91 25.38 10.50
C SER A 31 7.32 25.92 11.81
N GLN A 32 6.62 27.06 11.74
CA GLN A 32 5.93 27.66 12.88
C GLN A 32 4.78 26.78 13.35
N THR A 33 3.98 26.25 12.43
CA THR A 33 2.89 25.32 12.72
C THR A 33 3.39 24.07 13.44
N VAL A 34 4.52 23.50 13.02
CA VAL A 34 5.11 22.31 13.63
C VAL A 34 5.58 22.61 15.04
N VAL A 35 6.27 23.73 15.26
CA VAL A 35 6.75 24.14 16.59
C VAL A 35 5.58 24.44 17.53
N PHE A 36 4.56 25.16 17.06
CA PHE A 36 3.35 25.44 17.83
C PHE A 36 2.66 24.13 18.30
N ASN A 37 2.48 23.18 17.38
CA ASN A 37 1.90 21.88 17.71
C ASN A 37 2.74 21.09 18.74
N LEU A 38 4.07 21.22 18.70
CA LEU A 38 4.97 20.59 19.65
C LEU A 38 4.92 21.26 21.03
N CYS A 39 4.76 22.58 21.09
CA CYS A 39 4.51 23.34 22.31
C CYS A 39 3.20 22.91 22.97
N GLU A 40 2.10 22.97 22.21
CA GLU A 40 0.74 22.84 22.71
C GLU A 40 0.45 21.44 23.24
N LYS A 41 0.94 20.41 22.55
CA LYS A 41 0.70 19.00 22.92
C LYS A 41 1.58 18.48 24.04
N LYS A 42 2.48 19.32 24.63
CA LYS A 42 3.48 18.95 25.66
C LYS A 42 4.13 17.58 25.39
N ILE A 43 4.41 17.26 24.12
CA ILE A 43 4.84 15.92 23.74
C ILE A 43 6.22 15.71 24.34
N LYS A 44 6.34 14.79 25.31
CA LYS A 44 7.63 14.30 25.79
C LYS A 44 8.25 13.46 24.69
N VAL A 45 8.89 14.13 23.74
CA VAL A 45 9.62 13.45 22.67
C VAL A 45 10.93 12.93 23.27
N ASP A 46 11.10 11.61 23.26
CA ASP A 46 12.30 10.95 23.76
C ASP A 46 13.57 11.51 23.07
N LYS A 47 14.61 11.83 23.86
CA LYS A 47 15.81 12.55 23.38
C LYS A 47 16.51 11.82 22.22
N LYS A 48 16.42 10.49 22.16
CA LYS A 48 17.05 9.67 21.10
C LYS A 48 16.28 9.64 19.77
N GLY A 49 15.06 10.19 19.70
CA GLY A 49 14.20 10.16 18.50
C GLY A 49 13.62 11.52 18.07
N LYS A 50 14.05 12.60 18.72
CA LYS A 50 13.40 13.92 18.68
C LYS A 50 13.39 14.55 17.29
N ASP A 51 14.56 14.70 16.67
CA ASP A 51 14.69 15.28 15.34
C ASP A 51 13.90 14.51 14.28
N LYS A 52 13.86 13.18 14.40
CA LYS A 52 13.16 12.31 13.47
C LYS A 52 11.64 12.51 13.56
N TYR A 53 11.13 12.64 14.78
CA TYR A 53 9.72 12.93 15.02
C TYR A 53 9.33 14.29 14.44
N ILE A 54 10.18 15.31 14.64
CA ILE A 54 9.97 16.66 14.11
C ILE A 54 9.95 16.66 12.58
N LYS A 55 10.94 16.00 11.95
CA LYS A 55 10.99 15.84 10.49
C LYS A 55 9.70 15.21 9.96
N LYS A 56 9.19 14.16 10.63
CA LYS A 56 7.96 13.48 10.23
C LYS A 56 6.74 14.40 10.31
N ILE A 57 6.60 15.21 11.35
CA ILE A 57 5.49 16.17 11.46
C ILE A 57 5.60 17.24 10.38
N ALA A 58 6.80 17.81 10.18
CA ALA A 58 7.04 18.82 9.16
C ALA A 58 6.70 18.33 7.75
N VAL A 59 7.11 17.11 7.42
CA VAL A 59 6.75 16.45 6.16
C VAL A 59 5.23 16.32 6.01
N ASN A 60 4.55 15.81 7.03
CA ASN A 60 3.10 15.59 6.97
C ASN A 60 2.32 16.90 6.81
N GLU A 61 2.70 17.96 7.54
CA GLU A 61 2.07 19.27 7.41
C GLU A 61 2.38 19.90 6.04
N ALA A 62 3.60 19.76 5.51
CA ALA A 62 3.94 20.22 4.16
C ALA A 62 3.14 19.48 3.07
N LEU A 63 3.00 18.15 3.17
CA LEU A 63 2.18 17.38 2.23
C LEU A 63 0.69 17.76 2.29
N LYS A 64 0.16 17.96 3.50
CA LYS A 64 -1.22 18.39 3.74
C LYS A 64 -1.47 19.80 3.18
N TYR A 65 -0.51 20.70 3.36
CA TYR A 65 -0.56 22.06 2.82
C TYR A 65 -0.53 22.08 1.29
N ALA A 66 0.39 21.33 0.68
CA ALA A 66 0.46 21.17 -0.77
C ALA A 66 -0.84 20.60 -1.37
N LYS A 67 -1.44 19.60 -0.69
CA LYS A 67 -2.72 18.99 -1.10
C LYS A 67 -3.87 19.98 -1.02
N LYS A 68 -3.93 20.82 0.02
CA LYS A 68 -4.96 21.87 0.16
C LYS A 68 -4.91 22.92 -0.96
N ARG A 69 -3.71 23.22 -1.47
CA ARG A 69 -3.50 24.21 -2.54
C ARG A 69 -3.45 23.61 -3.96
N ASN A 70 -3.86 22.35 -4.13
CA ASN A 70 -3.79 21.64 -5.42
C ASN A 70 -2.41 21.69 -6.11
N ARG A 71 -1.33 21.83 -5.33
CA ARG A 71 0.03 21.86 -5.90
C ARG A 71 0.51 20.44 -6.19
N THR A 72 1.05 20.23 -7.38
CA THR A 72 1.61 18.93 -7.79
C THR A 72 2.95 18.69 -7.11
N ILE A 73 2.97 17.83 -6.10
CA ILE A 73 4.21 17.42 -5.43
C ILE A 73 4.98 16.49 -6.38
N THR A 74 6.20 16.86 -6.73
CA THR A 74 7.03 16.02 -7.60
C THR A 74 7.65 14.86 -6.81
N PHE A 75 7.77 13.68 -7.43
CA PHE A 75 8.37 12.52 -6.77
C PHE A 75 9.81 12.78 -6.28
N ALA A 76 10.55 13.64 -6.99
CA ALA A 76 11.92 14.00 -6.65
C ALA A 76 12.03 14.73 -5.30
N SER A 77 11.02 15.54 -4.91
CA SER A 77 11.05 16.26 -3.63
C SER A 77 10.80 15.37 -2.41
N VAL A 78 10.18 14.20 -2.61
CA VAL A 78 9.82 13.25 -1.53
C VAL A 78 10.56 11.92 -1.59
N GLU A 79 11.48 11.76 -2.54
CA GLU A 79 12.20 10.51 -2.82
C GLU A 79 12.91 9.94 -1.58
N HIS A 80 13.61 10.80 -0.84
CA HIS A 80 14.35 10.44 0.37
C HIS A 80 13.45 9.98 1.52
N LEU A 81 12.25 10.56 1.64
CA LEU A 81 11.26 10.18 2.66
C LEU A 81 10.70 8.78 2.42
N ILE A 82 10.52 8.41 1.14
CA ILE A 82 10.07 7.07 0.72
C ILE A 82 11.19 6.04 0.91
N THR A 83 12.46 6.46 0.83
CA THR A 83 13.62 5.61 1.14
C THR A 83 13.77 5.38 2.63
N ASP A 84 13.58 6.44 3.43
CA ASP A 84 13.61 6.34 4.87
C ASP A 84 12.47 5.46 5.39
N ASP A 85 11.24 5.51 4.87
CA ASP A 85 10.11 4.65 5.29
C ASP A 85 10.38 3.12 5.13
N LEU A 86 11.19 2.72 4.14
CA LEU A 86 11.65 1.34 3.99
C LEU A 86 12.60 0.92 5.12
N LEU A 87 13.36 1.87 5.65
CA LEU A 87 14.35 1.72 6.71
C LEU A 87 13.80 2.19 8.08
N ASP A 88 12.59 2.75 8.12
CA ASP A 88 11.95 3.29 9.31
C ASP A 88 11.15 2.23 10.10
N SER A 89 10.89 2.53 11.36
CA SER A 89 11.37 1.82 12.55
C SER A 89 10.25 1.60 13.58
N SER A 90 9.04 1.30 13.12
CA SER A 90 7.85 1.17 13.98
C SER A 90 7.33 -0.26 14.19
N LEU A 91 8.05 -1.30 13.77
CA LEU A 91 7.69 -2.69 14.05
C LEU A 91 8.98 -3.50 14.30
N SER A 92 9.07 -4.11 15.49
CA SER A 92 9.99 -5.20 15.90
C SER A 92 11.43 -5.14 15.36
N SER A 93 12.36 -4.77 16.24
CA SER A 93 13.83 -4.75 16.12
C SER A 93 14.41 -4.32 14.76
N ARG A 94 15.08 -3.17 14.74
CA ARG A 94 15.79 -2.60 13.58
C ARG A 94 16.75 -3.61 12.90
N HIS A 95 17.28 -4.55 13.69
CA HIS A 95 18.16 -5.62 13.20
C HIS A 95 17.39 -6.66 12.37
N GLU A 96 16.26 -7.19 12.83
CA GLU A 96 15.52 -8.23 12.09
C GLU A 96 15.00 -7.72 10.73
N LYS A 97 14.42 -6.51 10.68
CA LYS A 97 13.94 -5.93 9.42
C LYS A 97 15.09 -5.68 8.44
N TYR A 98 16.22 -5.14 8.93
CA TYR A 98 17.40 -4.91 8.10
C TYR A 98 17.97 -6.23 7.58
N ASP A 99 18.08 -7.25 8.43
CA ASP A 99 18.63 -8.56 8.06
C ASP A 99 17.74 -9.29 7.05
N ILE A 100 16.42 -9.24 7.20
CA ILE A 100 15.49 -9.84 6.23
C ILE A 100 15.57 -9.09 4.90
N ILE A 101 15.60 -7.75 4.91
CA ILE A 101 15.74 -6.94 3.70
C ILE A 101 17.08 -7.23 3.01
N GLN A 102 18.19 -7.29 3.76
CA GLN A 102 19.52 -7.61 3.22
C GLN A 102 19.59 -9.03 2.67
N LYS A 103 19.03 -10.03 3.38
CA LYS A 103 18.91 -11.40 2.89
C LYS A 103 18.10 -11.47 1.59
N ASN A 104 17.04 -10.67 1.45
CA ASN A 104 16.25 -10.61 0.22
C ASN A 104 16.95 -9.86 -0.91
N ILE A 105 17.67 -8.77 -0.62
CA ILE A 105 18.53 -8.07 -1.59
C ILE A 105 19.63 -9.00 -2.13
N LYS A 106 20.17 -9.91 -1.29
CA LYS A 106 21.12 -10.95 -1.72
C LYS A 106 20.52 -11.98 -2.70
N LYS A 107 19.19 -12.12 -2.79
CA LYS A 107 18.54 -12.99 -3.78
C LYS A 107 18.31 -12.30 -5.12
N LEU A 108 18.43 -10.97 -5.18
CA LEU A 108 18.32 -10.20 -6.42
C LEU A 108 19.51 -10.47 -7.35
N LYS A 109 19.28 -10.30 -8.65
CA LYS A 109 20.35 -10.36 -9.66
C LYS A 109 21.39 -9.28 -9.39
N TYR A 110 22.61 -9.48 -9.86
CA TYR A 110 23.73 -8.56 -9.63
C TYR A 110 23.37 -7.09 -9.93
N PHE A 111 22.81 -6.83 -11.12
CA PHE A 111 22.44 -5.47 -11.53
C PHE A 111 21.30 -4.86 -10.71
N GLU A 112 20.38 -5.66 -10.17
CA GLU A 112 19.27 -5.21 -9.32
C GLU A 112 19.77 -4.92 -7.91
N ARG A 113 20.70 -5.74 -7.41
CA ARG A 113 21.38 -5.54 -6.14
C ARG A 113 22.21 -4.27 -6.15
N ASP A 114 23.01 -4.06 -7.18
CA ASP A 114 23.79 -2.85 -7.39
C ASP A 114 22.88 -1.60 -7.46
N LEU A 115 21.76 -1.69 -8.17
CA LEU A 115 20.77 -0.61 -8.23
C LEU A 115 20.23 -0.24 -6.85
N MET A 116 19.83 -1.25 -6.06
CA MET A 116 19.30 -1.04 -4.72
C MET A 116 20.37 -0.48 -3.77
N LYS A 117 21.61 -0.96 -3.86
CA LYS A 117 22.74 -0.40 -3.09
C LYS A 117 22.97 1.08 -3.40
N ASN A 118 23.06 1.43 -4.69
CA ASN A 118 23.25 2.82 -5.12
C ASN A 118 22.08 3.71 -4.69
N TYR A 119 20.86 3.19 -4.72
CA TYR A 119 19.67 3.91 -4.27
C TYR A 119 19.60 4.12 -2.75
N PHE A 120 20.08 3.17 -1.93
CA PHE A 120 20.10 3.30 -0.47
C PHE A 120 21.29 4.11 0.06
N ASN A 121 22.31 4.34 -0.76
CA ASN A 121 23.42 5.22 -0.40
C ASN A 121 22.94 6.69 -0.34
N LYS A 122 22.97 7.28 0.87
CA LYS A 122 22.60 8.68 1.11
C LYS A 122 23.43 9.60 0.19
N GLY A 123 22.78 10.22 -0.80
CA GLY A 123 23.41 11.16 -1.74
C GLY A 123 23.17 10.87 -3.23
N CYS A 124 22.73 9.65 -3.57
CA CYS A 124 22.38 9.26 -4.93
C CYS A 124 20.86 9.34 -5.14
N THR A 125 20.41 10.34 -5.91
CA THR A 125 19.02 10.40 -6.39
C THR A 125 18.84 9.47 -7.59
N ILE A 126 17.61 9.01 -7.85
CA ILE A 126 17.29 8.24 -9.07
C ILE A 126 17.76 8.98 -10.32
N LYS A 127 17.70 10.31 -10.35
CA LYS A 127 18.24 11.11 -11.46
C LYS A 127 19.74 10.88 -11.67
N LYS A 128 20.53 10.93 -10.60
CA LYS A 128 21.99 10.67 -10.68
C LYS A 128 22.27 9.23 -11.13
N ILE A 129 21.55 8.26 -10.58
CA ILE A 129 21.71 6.85 -10.96
C ILE A 129 21.31 6.63 -12.43
N ALA A 130 20.25 7.30 -12.91
CA ALA A 130 19.80 7.22 -14.29
C ALA A 130 20.88 7.72 -15.27
N ILE A 131 21.51 8.86 -14.94
CA ILE A 131 22.65 9.41 -15.70
C ILE A 131 23.81 8.41 -15.72
N GLN A 132 24.22 7.91 -14.56
CA GLN A 132 25.35 6.95 -14.44
C GLN A 132 25.11 5.67 -15.23
N ARG A 133 23.86 5.18 -15.27
CA ARG A 133 23.49 3.94 -15.95
C ARG A 133 23.05 4.10 -17.39
N LYS A 134 23.01 5.33 -17.92
CA LYS A 134 22.46 5.65 -19.25
C LYS A 134 21.06 5.05 -19.46
N GLU A 135 20.23 5.10 -18.42
CA GLU A 135 18.83 4.65 -18.46
C GLU A 135 17.88 5.85 -18.29
N SER A 136 16.67 5.77 -18.84
CA SER A 136 15.69 6.84 -18.62
C SER A 136 15.24 6.88 -17.15
N PHE A 137 15.07 8.10 -16.63
CA PHE A 137 14.63 8.34 -15.25
C PHE A 137 13.35 7.57 -14.91
N GLU A 138 12.34 7.58 -15.79
CA GLU A 138 11.08 6.90 -15.56
C GLU A 138 11.21 5.37 -15.54
N ASN A 139 12.07 4.79 -16.40
CA ASN A 139 12.34 3.36 -16.36
C ASN A 139 13.04 2.96 -15.06
N LEU A 140 14.03 3.74 -14.63
CA LEU A 140 14.79 3.46 -13.41
C LEU A 140 13.92 3.60 -12.16
N LYS A 141 13.10 4.67 -12.10
CA LYS A 141 12.10 4.90 -11.05
C LYS A 141 11.14 3.73 -10.94
N LYS A 142 10.62 3.24 -12.07
CA LYS A 142 9.73 2.07 -12.12
C LYS A 142 10.44 0.79 -11.66
N LYS A 143 11.69 0.57 -12.07
CA LYS A 143 12.52 -0.56 -11.60
C LYS A 143 12.71 -0.53 -10.09
N ILE A 144 13.11 0.60 -9.53
CA ILE A 144 13.32 0.76 -8.07
C ILE A 144 12.00 0.55 -7.32
N TYR A 145 10.89 1.12 -7.78
CA TYR A 145 9.59 0.92 -7.15
C TYR A 145 9.17 -0.57 -7.12
N ASN A 146 9.40 -1.28 -8.23
CA ASN A 146 9.12 -2.71 -8.30
C ASN A 146 10.01 -3.51 -7.35
N LEU A 147 11.33 -3.25 -7.34
CA LEU A 147 12.27 -3.92 -6.43
C LEU A 147 11.95 -3.66 -4.96
N LYS A 148 11.56 -2.43 -4.61
CA LYS A 148 11.07 -2.07 -3.27
C LYS A 148 9.85 -2.91 -2.89
N LYS A 149 8.83 -2.91 -3.75
CA LYS A 149 7.59 -3.66 -3.52
C LYS A 149 7.86 -5.16 -3.38
N ASP A 150 8.74 -5.71 -4.21
CA ASP A 150 9.09 -7.13 -4.19
C ASP A 150 9.80 -7.49 -2.88
N THR A 151 10.76 -6.66 -2.44
CA THR A 151 11.50 -6.85 -1.19
C THR A 151 10.59 -6.76 0.02
N LEU A 152 9.69 -5.77 0.06
CA LEU A 152 8.71 -5.61 1.13
C LEU A 152 7.72 -6.77 1.19
N ALA A 153 7.27 -7.27 0.04
CA ALA A 153 6.34 -8.39 -0.02
C ALA A 153 6.93 -9.68 0.56
N GLU A 154 8.22 -9.94 0.33
CA GLU A 154 8.92 -11.05 0.99
C GLU A 154 9.04 -10.81 2.50
N TYR A 155 9.44 -9.60 2.92
CA TYR A 155 9.53 -9.24 4.34
C TYR A 155 8.19 -9.48 5.07
N TYR A 156 7.10 -8.95 4.55
CA TYR A 156 5.78 -9.09 5.19
C TYR A 156 5.32 -10.55 5.25
N ARG A 157 5.61 -11.36 4.24
CA ARG A 157 5.34 -12.80 4.28
C ARG A 157 6.17 -13.51 5.36
N HIS A 158 7.46 -13.18 5.48
CA HIS A 158 8.32 -13.72 6.54
C HIS A 158 7.89 -13.29 7.94
N ALA A 159 7.39 -12.05 8.08
CA ALA A 159 6.83 -11.52 9.33
C ALA A 159 5.44 -12.09 9.69
N GLY A 160 4.93 -13.07 8.93
CA GLY A 160 3.65 -13.72 9.21
C GLY A 160 2.41 -12.95 8.73
N MET A 161 2.59 -11.91 7.92
CA MET A 161 1.47 -11.22 7.27
C MET A 161 0.85 -12.12 6.20
N ILE A 162 -0.46 -12.32 6.29
CA ILE A 162 -1.21 -13.19 5.38
C ILE A 162 -2.29 -12.44 4.60
N GLY A 163 -2.59 -11.18 4.92
CA GLY A 163 -3.58 -10.38 4.19
C GLY A 163 -3.00 -9.06 3.68
N THR A 164 -3.71 -8.43 2.75
CA THR A 164 -3.41 -7.18 2.03
C THR A 164 -2.54 -7.33 0.78
N LYS A 165 -2.54 -6.28 -0.07
CA LYS A 165 -1.67 -6.18 -1.25
C LYS A 165 -0.18 -6.05 -0.89
N ALA A 166 0.17 -5.82 0.38
CA ALA A 166 1.55 -5.70 0.82
C ALA A 166 2.31 -7.03 0.67
N ILE A 167 1.62 -8.18 0.72
CA ILE A 167 2.24 -9.52 0.67
C ILE A 167 2.56 -10.02 -0.75
N ILE A 168 2.19 -9.25 -1.79
CA ILE A 168 2.37 -9.64 -3.19
C ILE A 168 3.39 -8.77 -3.91
N ASN A 169 4.28 -9.43 -4.67
CA ASN A 169 5.25 -8.74 -5.49
C ASN A 169 4.59 -7.97 -6.65
N SER A 170 5.33 -7.03 -7.23
CA SER A 170 4.95 -6.18 -8.35
C SER A 170 4.42 -6.98 -9.54
N LYS A 171 5.09 -8.09 -9.88
CA LYS A 171 4.70 -8.98 -10.98
C LYS A 171 3.34 -9.65 -10.74
N LEU A 172 3.13 -10.22 -9.56
CA LEU A 172 1.86 -10.85 -9.20
C LEU A 172 0.74 -9.81 -9.15
N HIS A 173 1.00 -8.62 -8.58
CA HIS A 173 0.03 -7.52 -8.57
C HIS A 173 -0.44 -7.15 -9.98
N ARG A 174 0.50 -7.01 -10.94
CA ARG A 174 0.17 -6.75 -12.34
C ARG A 174 -0.62 -7.91 -12.96
N ASN A 175 -0.19 -9.14 -12.71
CA ASN A 175 -0.87 -10.33 -13.24
C ASN A 175 -2.30 -10.45 -12.70
N ILE A 176 -2.56 -10.10 -11.44
CA ILE A 176 -3.91 -10.06 -10.85
C ILE A 176 -4.78 -9.03 -11.58
N ARG A 177 -4.28 -7.80 -11.79
CA ARG A 177 -5.07 -6.77 -12.49
C ARG A 177 -5.40 -7.19 -13.93
N ASN A 178 -4.41 -7.69 -14.65
CA ASN A 178 -4.60 -8.18 -16.02
C ASN A 178 -5.60 -9.35 -16.04
N PHE A 179 -5.45 -10.29 -15.10
CA PHE A 179 -6.38 -11.40 -14.94
C PHE A 179 -7.82 -10.92 -14.70
N ILE A 180 -8.06 -9.97 -13.79
CA ILE A 180 -9.41 -9.46 -13.52
C ILE A 180 -10.03 -8.83 -14.78
N ILE A 181 -9.26 -8.04 -15.54
CA ILE A 181 -9.73 -7.39 -16.77
C ILE A 181 -10.05 -8.44 -17.84
N SER A 182 -9.15 -9.41 -18.07
CA SER A 182 -9.36 -10.46 -19.06
C SER A 182 -10.48 -11.43 -18.65
N PHE A 183 -10.64 -11.69 -17.35
CA PHE A 183 -11.70 -12.52 -16.80
C PHE A 183 -13.07 -11.86 -16.97
N LYS A 184 -13.18 -10.55 -16.71
CA LYS A 184 -14.38 -9.74 -17.03
C LYS A 184 -14.78 -9.90 -18.50
N LEU A 185 -13.84 -9.75 -19.43
CA LEU A 185 -14.11 -9.90 -20.86
C LEU A 185 -14.56 -11.33 -21.22
N ALA A 186 -13.98 -12.34 -20.57
CA ALA A 186 -14.36 -13.73 -20.80
C ALA A 186 -15.79 -14.04 -20.31
N ILE A 187 -16.21 -13.48 -19.16
CA ILE A 187 -17.57 -13.57 -18.64
C ILE A 187 -18.55 -12.88 -19.59
N LYS A 188 -18.28 -11.63 -19.98
CA LYS A 188 -19.17 -10.87 -20.89
C LYS A 188 -19.40 -11.58 -22.22
N ASN A 189 -18.36 -12.21 -22.76
CA ASN A 189 -18.44 -12.91 -24.04
C ASN A 189 -18.98 -14.34 -23.90
N ASN A 190 -19.35 -14.79 -22.69
CA ASN A 190 -19.92 -16.10 -22.38
C ASN A 190 -19.15 -17.31 -22.98
N THR A 191 -17.82 -17.21 -23.06
CA THR A 191 -17.01 -18.22 -23.77
C THR A 191 -16.39 -19.22 -22.79
N VAL A 192 -17.04 -20.39 -22.61
CA VAL A 192 -16.55 -21.50 -21.77
C VAL A 192 -15.10 -21.85 -22.11
N ASN A 193 -14.76 -21.93 -23.40
CA ASN A 193 -13.42 -22.30 -23.87
C ASN A 193 -12.34 -21.28 -23.46
N LYS A 194 -12.63 -19.97 -23.53
CA LYS A 194 -11.69 -18.93 -23.05
C LYS A 194 -11.60 -18.94 -21.53
N MET A 195 -12.70 -19.26 -20.84
CA MET A 195 -12.73 -19.40 -19.39
C MET A 195 -11.87 -20.57 -18.90
N ARG A 196 -11.92 -21.74 -19.56
CA ARG A 196 -11.13 -22.94 -19.21
C ARG A 196 -9.64 -22.66 -19.03
N ILE A 197 -9.06 -21.70 -19.77
CA ILE A 197 -7.64 -21.31 -19.66
C ILE A 197 -7.29 -20.82 -18.24
N TYR A 198 -8.25 -20.23 -17.52
CA TYR A 198 -8.06 -19.70 -16.17
C TYR A 198 -8.27 -20.73 -15.07
N PHE A 199 -8.96 -21.83 -15.33
CA PHE A 199 -9.28 -22.84 -14.32
C PHE A 199 -8.22 -23.94 -14.27
N GLY A 200 -7.97 -24.47 -13.06
CA GLY A 200 -7.14 -25.67 -12.92
C GLY A 200 -7.79 -26.88 -13.62
N LYS A 201 -6.97 -27.82 -14.12
CA LYS A 201 -7.44 -29.02 -14.85
C LYS A 201 -8.52 -29.83 -14.12
N GLN A 202 -8.61 -29.72 -12.80
CA GLN A 202 -9.53 -30.44 -11.94
C GLN A 202 -10.90 -29.76 -11.77
N LEU A 203 -11.10 -28.56 -12.34
CA LEU A 203 -12.31 -27.79 -12.14
C LEU A 203 -13.16 -27.82 -13.42
N ILE A 204 -14.21 -28.64 -13.39
CA ILE A 204 -15.16 -28.75 -14.49
C ILE A 204 -16.10 -27.55 -14.42
N LEU A 205 -16.09 -26.71 -15.45
CA LEU A 205 -17.08 -25.64 -15.60
C LEU A 205 -18.36 -26.26 -16.15
N ASN A 206 -19.30 -26.57 -15.26
CA ASN A 206 -20.65 -26.95 -15.68
C ASN A 206 -21.51 -25.71 -15.97
N GLN A 207 -21.18 -24.57 -15.35
CA GLN A 207 -21.86 -23.30 -15.55
C GLN A 207 -20.86 -22.14 -15.50
N ILE A 208 -21.13 -21.12 -16.32
CA ILE A 208 -20.37 -19.87 -16.31
C ILE A 208 -20.83 -19.04 -15.11
N PRO A 209 -19.90 -18.52 -14.28
CA PRO A 209 -20.28 -17.61 -13.23
C PRO A 209 -21.02 -16.38 -13.79
N ASN A 210 -22.29 -16.22 -13.41
CA ASN A 210 -23.12 -15.10 -13.86
C ASN A 210 -23.06 -13.97 -12.83
N PHE A 211 -22.32 -12.92 -13.13
CA PHE A 211 -22.38 -11.66 -12.38
C PHE A 211 -22.18 -10.48 -13.33
N ASP A 212 -23.01 -9.46 -13.13
CA ASP A 212 -22.98 -8.22 -13.90
C ASP A 212 -21.76 -7.36 -13.53
N PHE A 213 -20.62 -7.62 -14.17
CA PHE A 213 -19.38 -6.88 -13.96
C PHE A 213 -19.22 -5.78 -15.01
N ALA A 214 -19.56 -4.54 -14.64
CA ALA A 214 -19.34 -3.37 -15.51
C ALA A 214 -17.99 -2.70 -15.29
N ARG A 215 -17.60 -2.34 -14.06
CA ARG A 215 -16.39 -1.53 -13.80
C ARG A 215 -15.58 -2.05 -12.60
N PHE A 216 -14.30 -2.30 -12.82
CA PHE A 216 -13.38 -2.72 -11.75
C PHE A 216 -13.10 -1.54 -10.81
N HIS A 217 -13.26 -1.75 -9.50
CA HIS A 217 -12.95 -0.75 -8.48
C HIS A 217 -11.63 -1.05 -7.79
N ASP A 218 -11.55 -2.18 -7.07
CA ASP A 218 -10.34 -2.59 -6.37
C ASP A 218 -10.31 -4.09 -6.04
N TYR A 219 -9.26 -4.58 -5.37
CA TYR A 219 -9.26 -5.94 -4.82
C TYR A 219 -8.53 -6.03 -3.47
N ASN A 220 -8.96 -6.99 -2.65
CA ASN A 220 -8.22 -7.47 -1.49
C ASN A 220 -7.68 -8.88 -1.75
N ILE A 221 -6.57 -9.23 -1.10
CA ILE A 221 -5.93 -10.54 -1.25
C ILE A 221 -5.50 -11.08 0.11
N ARG A 222 -5.64 -12.39 0.27
CA ARG A 222 -5.21 -13.14 1.45
C ARG A 222 -4.52 -14.43 1.03
N LEU A 223 -3.39 -14.73 1.65
CA LEU A 223 -2.69 -16.01 1.56
C LEU A 223 -3.47 -17.07 2.37
N THR A 224 -3.80 -18.19 1.73
CA THR A 224 -4.49 -19.33 2.35
C THR A 224 -3.61 -20.57 2.45
N GLY A 225 -2.41 -20.53 1.86
CA GLY A 225 -1.41 -21.59 1.89
C GLY A 225 -0.25 -21.26 0.96
N ARG A 226 0.71 -22.18 0.79
CA ARG A 226 1.84 -21.98 -0.11
C ARG A 226 1.36 -21.70 -1.55
N ASN A 227 1.63 -20.51 -2.05
CA ASN A 227 1.19 -20.02 -3.37
C ASN A 227 -0.33 -20.11 -3.62
N ARG A 228 -1.14 -20.17 -2.55
CA ARG A 228 -2.61 -20.23 -2.60
C ARG A 228 -3.18 -18.94 -2.03
N PHE A 229 -4.11 -18.33 -2.75
CA PHE A 229 -4.65 -17.03 -2.43
C PHE A 229 -6.18 -17.04 -2.51
N ARG A 230 -6.81 -16.27 -1.61
CA ARG A 230 -8.20 -15.81 -1.72
C ARG A 230 -8.15 -14.37 -2.22
N LEU A 231 -8.81 -14.11 -3.34
CA LEU A 231 -8.98 -12.78 -3.92
C LEU A 231 -10.42 -12.32 -3.66
N ILE A 232 -10.59 -11.08 -3.23
CA ILE A 232 -11.89 -10.41 -3.14
C ILE A 232 -11.83 -9.27 -4.14
N VAL A 233 -12.65 -9.33 -5.19
CA VAL A 233 -12.67 -8.32 -6.25
C VAL A 233 -13.88 -7.43 -6.04
N HIS A 234 -13.64 -6.14 -5.92
CA HIS A 234 -14.63 -5.09 -5.76
C HIS A 234 -14.88 -4.43 -7.10
N TYR A 235 -16.14 -4.31 -7.49
CA TYR A 235 -16.55 -3.80 -8.79
C TYR A 235 -17.90 -3.07 -8.69
N PHE A 236 -18.23 -2.33 -9.74
CA PHE A 236 -19.56 -1.78 -9.95
C PHE A 236 -20.25 -2.56 -11.07
N ASP A 237 -21.54 -2.82 -10.90
CA ASP A 237 -22.37 -3.44 -11.93
C ASP A 237 -22.89 -2.42 -12.96
N SER A 238 -23.75 -2.86 -13.90
CA SER A 238 -24.28 -1.99 -14.95
C SER A 238 -25.18 -0.87 -14.41
N LYS A 239 -25.76 -1.06 -13.21
CA LYS A 239 -26.54 -0.05 -12.49
C LYS A 239 -25.66 0.86 -11.62
N ASN A 240 -24.34 0.70 -11.69
CA ASN A 240 -23.35 1.39 -10.86
C ASN A 240 -23.50 1.11 -9.36
N GLU A 241 -24.06 -0.05 -8.99
CA GLU A 241 -24.10 -0.53 -7.62
C GLU A 241 -22.82 -1.26 -7.25
N TYR A 242 -22.37 -1.05 -6.01
CA TYR A 242 -21.15 -1.67 -5.50
C TYR A 242 -21.37 -3.17 -5.23
N ASN A 243 -20.50 -3.99 -5.80
CA ASN A 243 -20.57 -5.43 -5.67
C ASN A 243 -19.18 -6.01 -5.43
N CYS A 244 -19.14 -7.25 -4.95
CA CYS A 244 -17.90 -8.01 -4.91
C CYS A 244 -18.12 -9.50 -5.20
N TYR A 245 -17.06 -10.16 -5.64
CA TYR A 245 -16.99 -11.62 -5.66
C TYR A 245 -15.68 -12.07 -5.04
N PHE A 246 -15.65 -13.29 -4.54
CA PHE A 246 -14.43 -13.92 -4.06
C PHE A 246 -14.07 -15.13 -4.92
N LEU A 247 -12.78 -15.30 -5.18
CA LEU A 247 -12.23 -16.46 -5.85
C LEU A 247 -11.00 -16.99 -5.13
N TYR A 248 -10.70 -18.26 -5.35
CA TYR A 248 -9.50 -18.90 -4.85
C TYR A 248 -8.62 -19.24 -6.04
N PHE A 249 -7.33 -18.92 -5.94
CA PHE A 249 -6.38 -19.20 -7.00
C PHE A 249 -5.03 -19.67 -6.48
N THR A 250 -4.30 -20.35 -7.35
CA THR A 250 -2.88 -20.68 -7.16
C THR A 250 -2.03 -19.89 -8.14
N THR A 251 -0.81 -19.58 -7.74
CA THR A 251 0.23 -19.12 -8.65
C THR A 251 1.14 -20.27 -9.03
N TYR A 252 1.41 -20.44 -10.32
CA TYR A 252 2.43 -21.34 -10.85
C TYR A 252 3.36 -20.56 -11.78
N TYR A 253 4.52 -21.14 -12.11
CA TYR A 253 5.53 -20.65 -13.07
C TYR A 253 5.34 -19.21 -13.60
N LYS A 254 6.22 -18.29 -13.21
CA LYS A 254 6.15 -16.85 -13.57
C LYS A 254 4.86 -16.13 -13.08
N ASN A 255 4.29 -16.54 -11.95
CA ASN A 255 3.10 -15.94 -11.33
C ASN A 255 1.83 -16.02 -12.20
N ARG A 256 1.68 -17.05 -13.02
CA ARG A 256 0.43 -17.30 -13.74
C ARG A 256 -0.65 -17.72 -12.75
N ILE A 257 -1.85 -17.17 -12.93
CA ILE A 257 -2.99 -17.38 -12.04
C ILE A 257 -3.82 -18.56 -12.56
N ARG A 258 -4.16 -19.48 -11.66
CA ARG A 258 -5.12 -20.57 -11.91
C ARG A 258 -6.18 -20.60 -10.83
N ILE A 259 -7.43 -20.43 -11.21
CA ILE A 259 -8.59 -20.51 -10.34
C ILE A 259 -8.74 -21.96 -9.86
N THR A 260 -8.83 -22.14 -8.55
CA THR A 260 -8.98 -23.45 -7.90
C THR A 260 -10.39 -23.70 -7.36
N LYS A 261 -11.22 -22.66 -7.25
CA LYS A 261 -12.64 -22.77 -6.88
C LYS A 261 -13.43 -21.76 -7.70
N LEU A 262 -14.64 -22.14 -8.13
CA LEU A 262 -15.53 -21.21 -8.84
C LEU A 262 -15.71 -19.91 -8.04
N PRO A 263 -15.68 -18.75 -8.70
CA PRO A 263 -15.99 -17.49 -8.02
C PRO A 263 -17.38 -17.53 -7.42
N LYS A 264 -17.53 -16.90 -6.25
CA LYS A 264 -18.81 -16.82 -5.54
C LYS A 264 -19.10 -15.38 -5.16
N LEU A 265 -20.37 -15.03 -5.17
CA LEU A 265 -20.87 -13.79 -4.61
C LEU A 265 -21.02 -13.92 -3.08
N PRO A 266 -20.79 -12.84 -2.31
CA PRO A 266 -21.11 -12.82 -0.89
C PRO A 266 -22.62 -12.94 -0.68
N LYS A 267 -23.03 -13.38 0.52
CA LYS A 267 -24.44 -13.43 0.91
C LYS A 267 -25.02 -12.05 1.22
N LYS A 268 -24.17 -11.15 1.73
CA LYS A 268 -24.52 -9.80 2.18
C LYS A 268 -23.40 -8.83 1.84
N ILE A 269 -23.73 -7.64 1.37
CA ILE A 269 -22.81 -6.52 1.20
C ILE A 269 -23.39 -5.30 1.88
N THR A 270 -22.63 -4.72 2.81
CA THR A 270 -23.04 -3.50 3.51
C THR A 270 -21.96 -2.43 3.35
N GLY A 271 -22.36 -1.26 2.87
CA GLY A 271 -21.48 -0.12 2.63
C GLY A 271 -21.78 1.02 3.60
N PHE A 272 -20.74 1.59 4.19
CA PHE A 272 -20.84 2.71 5.13
C PHE A 272 -20.01 3.90 4.65
N LYS A 273 -20.46 5.12 4.93
CA LYS A 273 -19.66 6.33 4.69
C LYS A 273 -18.56 6.38 5.73
N ALA A 274 -17.31 6.38 5.29
CA ALA A 274 -16.17 6.44 6.18
C ALA A 274 -16.21 7.67 7.12
N ALA A 275 -16.78 8.80 6.71
CA ALA A 275 -16.89 9.99 7.56
C ALA A 275 -17.81 9.78 8.78
N GLU A 276 -18.82 8.93 8.66
CA GLU A 276 -19.87 8.72 9.67
C GLU A 276 -19.46 7.71 10.74
N ILE A 277 -18.43 6.89 10.48
CA ILE A 277 -17.91 5.92 11.46
C ILE A 277 -16.96 6.62 12.45
N PRO A 278 -17.21 6.53 13.77
CA PRO A 278 -16.33 7.07 14.81
C PRO A 278 -14.90 6.52 14.75
N LEU A 279 -13.94 7.30 15.23
CA LEU A 279 -12.51 6.93 15.20
C LEU A 279 -12.23 5.63 15.98
N HIS A 280 -12.85 5.44 17.15
CA HIS A 280 -12.64 4.25 17.98
C HIS A 280 -13.12 2.96 17.29
N ILE A 281 -14.21 3.02 16.51
CA ILE A 281 -14.69 1.87 15.71
C ILE A 281 -13.76 1.64 14.53
N LYS A 282 -13.35 2.72 13.82
CA LYS A 282 -12.36 2.61 12.74
C LYS A 282 -11.08 1.94 13.20
N GLU A 283 -10.63 2.20 14.43
CA GLU A 283 -9.44 1.57 14.99
C GLU A 283 -9.60 0.08 15.23
N GLN A 284 -10.78 -0.36 15.69
CA GLN A 284 -11.10 -1.79 15.83
C GLN A 284 -11.25 -2.49 14.47
N LEU A 285 -11.68 -1.74 13.44
CA LEU A 285 -11.77 -2.20 12.05
C LEU A 285 -10.44 -2.09 11.27
N LYS A 286 -9.31 -1.76 11.93
CA LYS A 286 -8.01 -1.80 11.27
C LYS A 286 -7.50 -3.25 11.17
N PRO A 287 -6.85 -3.63 10.06
CA PRO A 287 -6.17 -4.91 9.98
C PRO A 287 -5.11 -5.04 11.09
N GLY A 288 -5.12 -6.17 11.79
CA GLY A 288 -4.11 -6.49 12.80
C GLY A 288 -2.75 -6.83 12.18
N LYS A 289 -1.81 -7.33 13.00
CA LYS A 289 -0.42 -7.67 12.59
C LYS A 289 -0.35 -8.60 11.36
N ARG A 290 -1.34 -9.47 11.18
CA ARG A 290 -1.44 -10.42 10.06
C ARG A 290 -1.98 -9.81 8.76
N GLY A 291 -2.36 -8.53 8.75
CA GLY A 291 -2.95 -7.87 7.59
C GLY A 291 -4.41 -8.27 7.32
N ILE A 292 -5.08 -8.83 8.32
CA ILE A 292 -6.51 -9.17 8.31
C ILE A 292 -7.15 -8.60 9.57
N LEU A 293 -8.48 -8.39 9.53
CA LEU A 293 -9.23 -8.05 10.73
C LEU A 293 -9.04 -9.12 11.80
N SER A 294 -8.85 -8.69 13.05
CA SER A 294 -8.71 -9.56 14.21
C SER A 294 -10.03 -9.88 14.90
N ILE A 295 -11.11 -9.24 14.48
CA ILE A 295 -12.46 -9.44 15.02
C ILE A 295 -13.30 -10.32 14.11
N SER A 296 -14.32 -10.97 14.67
CA SER A 296 -15.23 -11.84 13.92
C SER A 296 -16.27 -11.04 13.14
N ASP A 297 -16.93 -11.69 12.19
CA ASP A 297 -17.98 -11.05 11.38
C ASP A 297 -19.17 -10.61 12.27
N GLU A 298 -19.53 -11.39 13.30
CA GLU A 298 -20.60 -11.02 14.25
C GLU A 298 -20.25 -9.75 15.04
N LYS A 299 -18.97 -9.60 15.42
CA LYS A 299 -18.52 -8.39 16.14
C LYS A 299 -18.47 -7.18 15.21
N VAL A 300 -18.16 -7.37 13.92
CA VAL A 300 -18.25 -6.30 12.92
C VAL A 300 -19.70 -5.82 12.79
N ASP A 301 -20.65 -6.75 12.69
CA ASP A 301 -22.07 -6.43 12.59
C ASP A 301 -22.56 -5.71 13.86
N GLU A 302 -22.16 -6.16 15.05
CA GLU A 302 -22.48 -5.50 16.31
C GLU A 302 -21.92 -4.07 16.40
N LEU A 303 -20.67 -3.86 15.97
CA LEU A 303 -20.04 -2.53 15.95
C LEU A 303 -20.70 -1.58 14.97
N LEU A 304 -21.31 -2.10 13.91
CA LEU A 304 -21.87 -1.31 12.82
C LEU A 304 -23.41 -1.21 12.87
N LYS A 305 -24.07 -1.89 13.81
CA LYS A 305 -25.54 -2.01 13.90
C LYS A 305 -26.26 -0.67 13.99
N ASP A 306 -25.65 0.31 14.67
CA ASP A 306 -26.27 1.62 14.94
C ASP A 306 -26.01 2.63 13.80
N PHE A 307 -25.28 2.24 12.76
CA PHE A 307 -24.94 3.10 11.63
C PHE A 307 -25.81 2.80 10.44
N LYS A 308 -26.38 3.85 9.84
CA LYS A 308 -27.21 3.70 8.64
C LYS A 308 -26.31 3.30 7.46
N PRO A 309 -26.56 2.14 6.82
CA PRO A 309 -25.81 1.78 5.64
C PRO A 309 -26.18 2.72 4.48
N VAL A 310 -25.16 3.06 3.70
CA VAL A 310 -25.31 3.82 2.44
C VAL A 310 -25.81 2.89 1.33
N TYR A 311 -25.52 1.60 1.47
CA TYR A 311 -25.94 0.53 0.57
C TYR A 311 -25.99 -0.78 1.35
N GLU A 312 -27.03 -1.58 1.11
CA GLU A 312 -27.17 -2.93 1.66
C GLU A 312 -27.78 -3.83 0.59
N ARG A 313 -27.19 -5.01 0.38
CA ARG A 313 -27.67 -6.04 -0.55
C ARG A 313 -27.55 -7.41 0.07
#